data_AF-A0A2V9C321-F1
#
_entry.id   AF-A0A2V9C321-F1
#
_cell.length_a   1.000
_cell.length_b   1.000
_cell.length_c   1.000
_cell.angle_alpha   90.00
_cell.angle_beta   90.00
_cell.angle_gamma   90.00
#
_symmetry.space_group_name_H-M   'P 1'
#
loop_
_entity.id
_entity.type
_entity.pdbx_description
1 polymer ?
#
loop_
_entity_poly.entity_id
_entity_poly.type
_entity_poly.pdbx_seq_one_letter_code
_entity_poly.pdbx_strand_id
1 'polypeptide(L)'
;MLAHQTSRRDFLKGTGLLIVSFSIARVAPTFAQGGTGAKTVAPEELDAFLSIDPRGGVTVYYGKVDLGTGVRTAITQIVAEELDVPLLRVEVVEGDTALTPDQGPTYGSLSIQNGGVQIRQAAATARRALMQEASQQLGVPAGELMVVDGTVRSRTGDKQVTYGELIGGKTFALKVDKQAPLKDPASYKIVGQSVARLDIPAKVTGQFTYMQDFQVPGTLHGRVVRPPAIGATLLSVQEGSVKGIAGLVKVVRNGNFLGVVAETEWGAITAARQLKATWSHWEGLPEQRRLCEHVRATKINKDDVTSNVGDAVQALQQASKRLSATYDFAIHTHGSIGPSCAVVEIKDGKLTCWSASQATHNLRKQLAAMLSIPESDVRAMYVEGSGCYGRNGHEDAAADAALLARAVERPVRVQWMRADEHGWDPKGPPTLVDLQAGLDPNGNVVAWYSQFFIPEGAAGNVKLVAAELAGLPHETSMSPGNIIQNSAIPYAFPNVRT
;
A
#
# COMPACT_ATOMS: atom_id res chain seq x y z
N MET A 1 -11.02 -48.45 51.67
CA MET A 1 -10.73 -47.08 51.19
C MET A 1 -9.47 -47.13 50.34
N LEU A 2 -9.61 -46.99 49.02
CA LEU A 2 -8.51 -46.62 48.12
C LEU A 2 -9.12 -45.65 47.11
N ALA A 3 -8.70 -44.39 47.19
CA ALA A 3 -9.19 -43.29 46.38
C ALA A 3 -8.47 -43.31 45.03
N HIS A 4 -9.22 -43.31 43.92
CA HIS A 4 -8.67 -42.93 42.63
C HIS A 4 -8.52 -41.41 42.60
N GLN A 5 -7.26 -40.93 42.56
CA GLN A 5 -6.95 -39.54 42.28
C GLN A 5 -7.06 -39.30 40.77
N THR A 6 -8.11 -38.61 40.35
CA THR A 6 -8.20 -38.03 39.00
C THR A 6 -7.19 -36.90 38.89
N SER A 7 -6.23 -36.97 37.95
CA SER A 7 -5.24 -35.93 37.76
C SER A 7 -5.83 -34.74 36.98
N ARG A 8 -5.31 -33.52 37.18
CA ARG A 8 -5.70 -32.31 36.41
C ARG A 8 -5.56 -32.49 34.89
N ARG A 9 -4.76 -33.47 34.44
CA ARG A 9 -4.54 -33.80 33.03
C ARG A 9 -5.70 -34.58 32.40
N ASP A 10 -6.43 -35.36 33.19
CA ASP A 10 -7.55 -36.18 32.73
C ASP A 10 -8.84 -35.37 32.69
N PHE A 11 -8.99 -34.38 33.58
CA PHE A 11 -10.07 -33.39 33.52
C PHE A 11 -10.01 -32.51 32.25
N LEU A 12 -8.81 -32.11 31.81
CA LEU A 12 -8.62 -31.26 30.62
C LEU A 12 -8.83 -32.00 29.29
N LYS A 13 -8.82 -33.33 29.27
CA LYS A 13 -9.05 -34.13 28.05
C LYS A 13 -10.53 -34.44 27.80
N GLY A 14 -11.38 -34.34 28.82
CA GLY A 14 -12.75 -34.89 28.78
C GLY A 14 -13.89 -33.87 28.68
N THR A 15 -13.65 -32.58 28.87
CA THR A 15 -14.72 -31.57 28.86
C THR A 15 -14.39 -30.43 27.92
N GLY A 16 -15.10 -30.39 26.78
CA GLY A 16 -15.20 -29.20 25.94
C GLY A 16 -15.87 -28.08 26.75
N LEU A 17 -15.05 -27.21 27.32
CA LEU A 17 -15.49 -26.01 27.99
C LEU A 17 -15.72 -24.92 26.93
N LEU A 18 -17.00 -24.62 26.69
CA LEU A 18 -17.41 -23.33 26.16
C LEU A 18 -17.05 -22.27 27.21
N ILE A 19 -15.88 -21.65 27.08
CA ILE A 19 -15.54 -20.43 27.80
C ILE A 19 -16.22 -19.29 27.04
N VAL A 20 -17.37 -18.84 27.54
CA VAL A 20 -17.91 -17.54 27.15
C VAL A 20 -17.15 -16.47 27.93
N SER A 21 -16.03 -16.03 27.37
CA SER A 21 -15.34 -14.81 27.78
C SER A 21 -15.81 -13.67 26.88
N PHE A 22 -16.61 -12.76 27.43
CA PHE A 22 -16.90 -11.49 26.76
C PHE A 22 -15.72 -10.54 26.98
N SER A 23 -14.97 -10.29 25.90
CA SER A 23 -14.00 -9.22 25.81
C SER A 23 -14.74 -7.94 25.39
N ILE A 24 -14.65 -6.87 26.18
CA ILE A 24 -14.97 -5.50 25.75
C ILE A 24 -13.76 -4.85 25.05
N ALA A 25 -12.72 -5.64 24.72
CA ALA A 25 -11.63 -5.21 23.85
C ALA A 25 -11.84 -5.74 22.44
N ARG A 26 -11.84 -4.80 21.47
CA ARG A 26 -11.83 -5.04 20.02
C ARG A 26 -10.92 -6.22 19.69
N VAL A 27 -11.46 -7.19 18.97
CA VAL A 27 -10.70 -8.29 18.38
C VAL A 27 -9.71 -7.66 17.40
N ALA A 28 -8.45 -7.49 17.83
CA ALA A 28 -7.35 -7.49 16.89
C ALA A 28 -7.42 -8.83 16.15
N PRO A 29 -7.25 -8.89 14.81
CA PRO A 29 -7.23 -10.15 14.10
C PRO A 29 -6.07 -10.99 14.66
N THR A 30 -6.40 -11.94 15.53
CA THR A 30 -5.49 -13.01 15.92
C THR A 30 -5.35 -13.92 14.71
N PHE A 31 -4.37 -13.63 13.86
CA PHE A 31 -3.93 -14.59 12.87
C PHE A 31 -3.48 -15.86 13.62
N ALA A 32 -4.15 -16.97 13.35
CA ALA A 32 -3.80 -18.26 13.92
C ALA A 32 -2.35 -18.58 13.56
N GLN A 33 -1.46 -18.54 14.55
CA GLN A 33 -0.16 -19.20 14.48
C GLN A 33 -0.40 -20.70 14.51
N GLY A 34 -0.61 -21.29 13.34
CA GLY A 34 -0.90 -22.71 13.18
C GLY A 34 -0.18 -23.29 11.96
N GLY A 35 1.15 -23.22 11.95
CA GLY A 35 2.01 -23.86 10.95
C GLY A 35 3.48 -23.72 11.34
N THR A 36 4.20 -24.83 11.45
CA THR A 36 5.61 -24.91 11.91
C THR A 36 6.63 -24.52 10.83
N GLY A 37 6.27 -23.65 9.89
CA GLY A 37 7.14 -23.14 8.82
C GLY A 37 6.73 -21.72 8.42
N ALA A 38 7.70 -20.94 7.95
CA ALA A 38 7.41 -19.62 7.39
C ALA A 38 6.52 -19.77 6.15
N LYS A 39 5.45 -18.97 6.06
CA LYS A 39 4.58 -18.92 4.88
C LYS A 39 5.40 -18.45 3.67
N THR A 40 5.24 -19.10 2.53
CA THR A 40 5.83 -18.63 1.28
C THR A 40 5.19 -17.32 0.80
N VAL A 41 6.01 -16.49 0.17
CA VAL A 41 5.62 -15.27 -0.55
C VAL A 41 6.07 -15.30 -2.02
N ALA A 42 6.54 -16.46 -2.49
CA ALA A 42 7.02 -16.63 -3.85
C ALA A 42 5.84 -16.55 -4.85
N PRO A 43 5.85 -15.61 -5.82
CA PRO A 43 4.71 -15.36 -6.71
C PRO A 43 4.38 -16.51 -7.68
N GLU A 44 5.23 -17.53 -7.77
CA GLU A 44 5.00 -18.77 -8.51
C GLU A 44 4.29 -19.86 -7.68
N GLU A 45 4.19 -19.71 -6.35
CA GLU A 45 3.60 -20.70 -5.46
C GLU A 45 2.15 -20.33 -5.11
N LEU A 46 1.24 -21.31 -5.15
CA LEU A 46 -0.17 -21.10 -4.86
C LEU A 46 -0.40 -20.63 -3.43
N ASP A 47 0.32 -21.23 -2.47
CA ASP A 47 0.24 -20.88 -1.05
C ASP A 47 0.73 -19.45 -0.75
N ALA A 48 1.37 -18.78 -1.72
CA ALA A 48 1.67 -17.35 -1.60
C ALA A 48 0.41 -16.50 -1.65
N PHE A 49 -0.63 -16.91 -2.40
CA PHE A 49 -1.81 -16.09 -2.69
C PHE A 49 -3.05 -16.46 -1.89
N LEU A 50 -3.23 -17.73 -1.52
CA LEU A 50 -4.40 -18.13 -0.73
C LEU A 50 -4.15 -19.37 0.11
N SER A 51 -4.95 -19.52 1.16
CA SER A 51 -5.07 -20.73 1.97
C SER A 51 -6.54 -21.04 2.26
N ILE A 52 -6.86 -22.30 2.50
CA ILE A 52 -8.19 -22.73 2.93
C ILE A 52 -8.06 -23.47 4.26
N ASP A 53 -8.81 -23.04 5.27
CA ASP A 53 -8.82 -23.68 6.59
C ASP A 53 -9.70 -24.95 6.62
N PRO A 54 -9.61 -25.79 7.68
CA PRO A 54 -10.43 -26.99 7.79
C PRO A 54 -11.95 -26.75 7.84
N ARG A 55 -12.40 -25.52 8.08
CA ARG A 55 -13.83 -25.11 8.07
C ARG A 55 -14.26 -24.58 6.69
N GLY A 56 -13.35 -24.55 5.72
CA GLY A 56 -13.60 -24.02 4.38
C GLY A 56 -13.53 -22.49 4.30
N GLY A 57 -12.96 -21.82 5.30
CA GLY A 57 -12.65 -20.39 5.24
C GLY A 57 -11.46 -20.15 4.32
N VAL A 58 -11.53 -19.12 3.47
CA VAL A 58 -10.49 -18.77 2.50
C VAL A 58 -9.79 -17.51 2.98
N THR A 59 -8.48 -17.58 3.17
CA THR A 59 -7.64 -16.39 3.39
C THR A 59 -6.89 -16.07 2.10
N VAL A 60 -7.01 -14.84 1.63
CA VAL A 60 -6.33 -14.32 0.43
C VAL A 60 -5.20 -13.40 0.87
N TYR A 61 -4.04 -13.56 0.29
CA TYR A 61 -2.84 -12.77 0.57
C TYR A 61 -2.56 -11.86 -0.61
N TYR A 62 -2.89 -10.58 -0.43
CA TYR A 62 -2.83 -9.57 -1.46
C TYR A 62 -1.67 -8.60 -1.18
N GLY A 63 -0.70 -8.57 -2.09
CA GLY A 63 0.50 -7.71 -2.01
C GLY A 63 0.22 -6.22 -2.10
N LYS A 64 -0.98 -5.86 -2.58
CA LYS A 64 -1.43 -4.48 -2.74
C LYS A 64 -2.46 -4.15 -1.66
N VAL A 65 -2.90 -2.90 -1.63
CA VAL A 65 -3.71 -2.36 -0.53
C VAL A 65 -4.94 -1.60 -1.04
N ASP A 66 -6.02 -1.57 -0.25
CA ASP A 66 -7.21 -0.77 -0.52
C ASP A 66 -7.07 0.65 0.05
N LEU A 67 -6.95 1.64 -0.82
CA LEU A 67 -6.82 3.06 -0.43
C LEU A 67 -8.18 3.78 -0.31
N GLY A 68 -9.27 3.02 -0.18
CA GLY A 68 -10.64 3.53 -0.18
C GLY A 68 -11.36 3.37 -1.52
N THR A 69 -10.77 2.68 -2.49
CA THR A 69 -11.40 2.42 -3.81
C THR A 69 -12.32 1.20 -3.80
N GLY A 70 -12.30 0.39 -2.73
CA GLY A 70 -13.12 -0.82 -2.61
C GLY A 70 -12.46 -2.05 -3.24
N VAL A 71 -11.15 -1.98 -3.48
CA VAL A 71 -10.39 -3.08 -4.08
C VAL A 71 -10.42 -4.34 -3.21
N ARG A 72 -10.49 -4.20 -1.88
CA ARG A 72 -10.63 -5.33 -0.96
C ARG A 72 -11.85 -6.15 -1.35
N THR A 73 -13.00 -5.47 -1.48
CA THR A 73 -14.27 -6.10 -1.84
C THR A 73 -14.20 -6.72 -3.24
N ALA A 74 -13.57 -6.03 -4.20
CA ALA A 74 -13.40 -6.57 -5.55
C ALA A 74 -12.51 -7.83 -5.59
N ILE A 75 -11.40 -7.87 -4.84
CA ILE A 75 -10.56 -9.08 -4.71
C ILE A 75 -11.34 -10.21 -4.03
N THR A 76 -12.12 -9.91 -2.99
CA THR A 76 -13.02 -10.88 -2.36
C THR A 76 -14.02 -11.45 -3.38
N GLN A 77 -14.64 -10.60 -4.22
CA GLN A 77 -15.55 -11.06 -5.27
C GLN A 77 -14.85 -11.97 -6.30
N ILE A 78 -13.65 -11.60 -6.75
CA ILE A 78 -12.86 -12.39 -7.72
C ILE A 78 -12.58 -13.79 -7.18
N VAL A 79 -12.11 -13.88 -5.93
CA VAL A 79 -11.79 -15.19 -5.31
C VAL A 79 -13.06 -15.98 -5.01
N ALA A 80 -14.10 -15.34 -4.48
CA ALA A 80 -15.37 -15.99 -4.20
C ALA A 80 -16.02 -16.57 -5.47
N GLU A 81 -15.99 -15.82 -6.57
CA GLU A 81 -16.48 -16.28 -7.87
C GLU A 81 -15.66 -17.46 -8.38
N GLU A 82 -14.33 -17.34 -8.37
CA GLU A 82 -13.46 -18.37 -8.93
C GLU A 82 -13.41 -19.63 -8.04
N LEU A 83 -13.72 -19.56 -6.74
CA LEU A 83 -13.80 -20.72 -5.85
C LEU A 83 -15.22 -21.24 -5.62
N ASP A 84 -16.25 -20.60 -6.17
CA ASP A 84 -17.66 -20.90 -5.89
C ASP A 84 -17.95 -20.98 -4.37
N VAL A 85 -17.45 -20.00 -3.62
CA VAL A 85 -17.68 -19.85 -2.16
C VAL A 85 -18.47 -18.57 -1.87
N PRO A 86 -19.23 -18.52 -0.75
CA PRO A 86 -19.87 -17.28 -0.33
C PRO A 86 -18.83 -16.18 -0.06
N LEU A 87 -19.17 -14.93 -0.40
CA LEU A 87 -18.30 -13.76 -0.20
C LEU A 87 -17.78 -13.66 1.25
N LEU A 88 -18.64 -13.94 2.23
CA LEU A 88 -18.31 -13.88 3.66
C LEU A 88 -17.36 -14.98 4.15
N ARG A 89 -17.03 -15.97 3.31
CA ARG A 89 -15.98 -16.97 3.63
C ARG A 89 -14.59 -16.53 3.22
N VAL A 90 -14.46 -15.38 2.56
CA VAL A 90 -13.19 -14.89 2.03
C VAL A 90 -12.70 -13.70 2.86
N GLU A 91 -11.56 -13.86 3.52
CA GLU A 91 -10.82 -12.79 4.20
C GLU A 91 -9.60 -12.39 3.38
N VAL A 92 -9.21 -11.11 3.44
CA VAL A 92 -8.07 -10.59 2.68
C VAL A 92 -7.05 -9.97 3.63
N VAL A 93 -5.82 -10.48 3.56
CA VAL A 93 -4.62 -9.89 4.16
C VAL A 93 -3.95 -9.02 3.12
N GLU A 94 -3.77 -7.73 3.43
CA GLU A 94 -3.26 -6.73 2.49
C GLU A 94 -1.91 -6.21 2.93
N GLY A 95 -0.97 -6.08 1.98
CA GLY A 95 0.24 -5.29 2.15
C GLY A 95 1.15 -5.70 3.32
N ASP A 96 1.04 -6.92 3.85
CA ASP A 96 1.96 -7.45 4.86
C ASP A 96 3.11 -8.18 4.18
N THR A 97 4.27 -7.53 4.16
CA THR A 97 5.46 -8.01 3.43
C THR A 97 6.02 -9.36 3.91
N ALA A 98 5.59 -9.86 5.08
CA ALA A 98 5.94 -11.20 5.55
C ALA A 98 4.94 -12.28 5.10
N LEU A 99 3.74 -11.89 4.66
CA LEU A 99 2.64 -12.81 4.35
C LEU A 99 2.20 -12.75 2.89
N THR A 100 2.42 -11.64 2.20
CA THR A 100 1.91 -11.39 0.86
C THR A 100 3.04 -11.33 -0.17
N PRO A 101 2.80 -11.78 -1.42
CA PRO A 101 3.78 -11.63 -2.50
C PRO A 101 3.97 -10.15 -2.86
N ASP A 102 5.13 -9.77 -3.39
CA ASP A 102 5.34 -8.43 -3.94
C ASP A 102 4.60 -8.31 -5.29
N GLN A 103 3.38 -7.79 -5.24
CA GLN A 103 2.55 -7.48 -6.42
C GLN A 103 2.72 -6.02 -6.89
N GLY A 104 3.73 -5.32 -6.35
CA GLY A 104 4.00 -3.93 -6.59
C GLY A 104 3.02 -2.94 -5.94
N PRO A 105 3.24 -1.63 -6.10
CA PRO A 105 2.48 -0.56 -5.45
C PRO A 105 1.03 -0.41 -5.94
N THR A 106 0.15 0.16 -5.10
CA THR A 106 -1.22 0.55 -5.48
C THR A 106 -1.22 1.93 -6.15
N TYR A 107 -1.18 1.98 -7.48
CA TYR A 107 -1.47 3.17 -8.30
C TYR A 107 -1.87 2.77 -9.72
N GLY A 108 -2.25 3.74 -10.55
CA GLY A 108 -2.39 3.57 -12.01
C GLY A 108 -3.38 2.48 -12.43
N SER A 109 -4.39 2.19 -11.60
CA SER A 109 -5.38 1.13 -11.80
C SER A 109 -4.80 -0.30 -11.89
N LEU A 110 -3.54 -0.50 -11.48
CA LEU A 110 -2.86 -1.80 -11.55
C LEU A 110 -3.38 -2.83 -10.54
N SER A 111 -4.19 -2.42 -9.57
CA SER A 111 -4.66 -3.30 -8.50
C SER A 111 -5.51 -4.46 -9.00
N ILE A 112 -6.48 -4.19 -9.87
CA ILE A 112 -7.28 -5.23 -10.53
C ILE A 112 -6.55 -5.75 -11.77
N GLN A 113 -5.97 -4.87 -12.59
CA GLN A 113 -5.34 -5.24 -13.87
C GLN A 113 -4.18 -6.22 -13.70
N ASN A 114 -3.37 -6.09 -12.65
CA ASN A 114 -2.24 -6.98 -12.38
C ASN A 114 -2.54 -7.88 -11.19
N GLY A 115 -2.81 -7.28 -10.03
CA GLY A 115 -2.97 -8.03 -8.78
C GLY A 115 -4.18 -8.95 -8.77
N GLY A 116 -5.32 -8.46 -9.26
CA GLY A 116 -6.55 -9.24 -9.40
C GLY A 116 -6.39 -10.40 -10.39
N VAL A 117 -5.69 -10.20 -11.50
CA VAL A 117 -5.40 -11.26 -12.49
C VAL A 117 -4.55 -12.38 -11.88
N GLN A 118 -3.50 -12.04 -11.14
CA GLN A 118 -2.65 -13.03 -10.46
C GLN A 118 -3.44 -13.86 -9.44
N ILE A 119 -4.23 -13.19 -8.59
CA ILE A 119 -5.08 -13.86 -7.59
C ILE A 119 -6.14 -14.73 -8.25
N ARG A 120 -6.78 -14.27 -9.33
CA ARG A 120 -7.77 -15.06 -10.07
C ARG A 120 -7.14 -16.34 -10.61
N GLN A 121 -5.93 -16.27 -11.16
CA GLN A 121 -5.23 -17.44 -11.67
C GLN A 121 -4.84 -18.43 -10.56
N ALA A 122 -4.43 -17.92 -9.39
CA ALA A 122 -4.19 -18.72 -8.20
C ALA A 122 -5.46 -19.44 -7.73
N ALA A 123 -6.59 -18.72 -7.63
CA ALA A 123 -7.89 -19.30 -7.28
C ALA A 123 -8.35 -20.37 -8.28
N ALA A 124 -8.17 -20.15 -9.58
CA ALA A 124 -8.49 -21.15 -10.60
C ALA A 124 -7.61 -22.41 -10.48
N THR A 125 -6.32 -22.23 -10.17
CA THR A 125 -5.38 -23.32 -9.89
C THR A 125 -5.84 -24.14 -8.68
N ALA A 126 -6.20 -23.46 -7.58
CA ALA A 126 -6.72 -24.09 -6.37
C ALA A 126 -8.01 -24.87 -6.65
N ARG A 127 -9.00 -24.25 -7.32
CA ARG A 127 -10.26 -24.93 -7.70
C ARG A 127 -9.97 -26.19 -8.50
N ARG A 128 -9.10 -26.13 -9.50
CA ARG A 128 -8.79 -27.30 -10.34
C ARG A 128 -8.17 -28.43 -9.51
N ALA A 129 -7.23 -28.12 -8.62
CA ALA A 129 -6.62 -29.11 -7.73
C ALA A 129 -7.66 -29.75 -6.80
N LEU A 130 -8.53 -28.95 -6.19
CA LEU A 130 -9.62 -29.43 -5.32
C LEU A 130 -10.62 -30.31 -6.09
N MET A 131 -10.97 -29.95 -7.33
CA MET A 131 -11.84 -30.75 -8.17
C MET A 131 -11.22 -32.10 -8.55
N GLN A 132 -9.90 -32.14 -8.79
CA GLN A 132 -9.17 -33.38 -9.07
C GLN A 132 -9.12 -34.28 -7.84
N GLU A 133 -8.81 -33.72 -6.67
CA GLU A 133 -8.79 -34.47 -5.41
C GLU A 133 -10.19 -35.02 -5.07
N ALA A 134 -11.24 -34.20 -5.21
CA ALA A 134 -12.61 -34.63 -5.00
C ALA A 134 -13.04 -35.73 -5.98
N SER A 135 -12.61 -35.65 -7.24
CA SER A 135 -12.86 -36.69 -8.25
C SER A 135 -12.29 -38.04 -7.82
N GLN A 136 -11.07 -38.05 -7.29
CA GLN A 136 -10.43 -39.26 -6.77
C GLN A 136 -11.13 -39.77 -5.51
N GLN A 137 -11.40 -38.90 -4.53
CA GLN A 137 -12.00 -39.27 -3.25
C GLN A 137 -13.44 -39.78 -3.40
N LEU A 138 -14.24 -39.18 -4.28
CA LEU A 138 -15.64 -39.56 -4.51
C LEU A 138 -15.78 -40.69 -5.55
N GLY A 139 -14.73 -40.95 -6.34
CA GLY A 139 -14.79 -41.87 -7.48
C GLY A 139 -15.82 -41.41 -8.54
N VAL A 140 -15.86 -40.11 -8.82
CA VAL A 140 -16.76 -39.48 -9.81
C VAL A 140 -15.91 -38.69 -10.81
N PRO A 141 -16.10 -38.81 -12.13
CA PRO A 141 -15.34 -38.04 -13.11
C PRO A 141 -15.47 -36.52 -12.88
N ALA A 142 -14.38 -35.76 -13.03
CA ALA A 142 -14.37 -34.32 -12.75
C ALA A 142 -15.42 -33.51 -13.54
N GLY A 143 -15.79 -33.93 -14.76
CA GLY A 143 -16.85 -33.27 -15.56
C GLY A 143 -18.28 -33.46 -15.02
N GLU A 144 -18.47 -34.46 -14.16
CA GLU A 144 -19.73 -34.78 -13.46
C GLU A 144 -19.78 -34.18 -12.05
N LEU A 145 -18.75 -33.45 -11.64
CA LEU A 145 -18.69 -32.71 -10.40
C LEU A 145 -19.05 -31.23 -10.62
N MET A 146 -19.59 -30.61 -9.58
CA MET A 146 -19.81 -29.17 -9.49
C MET A 146 -19.46 -28.68 -8.10
N VAL A 147 -19.17 -27.38 -7.98
CA VAL A 147 -18.95 -26.72 -6.69
C VAL A 147 -20.17 -25.88 -6.36
N VAL A 148 -20.66 -26.04 -5.15
CA VAL A 148 -21.72 -25.20 -4.59
C VAL A 148 -21.34 -24.85 -3.15
N ASP A 149 -21.13 -23.56 -2.90
CA ASP A 149 -20.73 -23.00 -1.61
C ASP A 149 -19.52 -23.72 -0.98
N GLY A 150 -18.44 -23.88 -1.76
CA GLY A 150 -17.21 -24.56 -1.33
C GLY A 150 -17.35 -26.06 -1.06
N THR A 151 -18.45 -26.67 -1.51
CA THR A 151 -18.68 -28.12 -1.44
C THR A 151 -18.67 -28.69 -2.85
N VAL A 152 -17.73 -29.58 -3.12
CA VAL A 152 -17.70 -30.34 -4.37
C VAL A 152 -18.72 -31.47 -4.27
N ARG A 153 -19.62 -31.58 -5.25
CA ARG A 153 -20.65 -32.61 -5.27
C ARG A 153 -20.87 -33.17 -6.69
N SER A 154 -21.32 -34.42 -6.77
CA SER A 154 -21.83 -34.98 -8.02
C SER A 154 -23.04 -34.17 -8.50
N ARG A 155 -23.27 -34.14 -9.82
CA ARG A 155 -24.46 -33.49 -10.41
C ARG A 155 -25.78 -34.07 -9.88
N THR A 156 -25.78 -35.35 -9.50
CA THR A 156 -26.89 -36.06 -8.84
C THR A 156 -27.04 -35.70 -7.36
N GLY A 157 -25.99 -35.17 -6.72
CA GLY A 157 -25.98 -34.72 -5.33
C GLY A 157 -25.81 -35.82 -4.28
N ASP A 158 -25.64 -37.07 -4.70
CA ASP A 158 -25.48 -38.26 -3.84
C ASP A 158 -24.09 -38.38 -3.20
N LYS A 159 -23.08 -37.73 -3.78
CA LYS A 159 -21.70 -37.73 -3.29
C LYS A 159 -21.20 -36.30 -3.14
N GLN A 160 -20.56 -36.00 -2.02
CA GLN A 160 -20.03 -34.67 -1.74
C GLN A 160 -18.83 -34.69 -0.80
N VAL A 161 -18.00 -33.66 -0.90
CA VAL A 161 -16.88 -33.38 -0.02
C VAL A 161 -16.61 -31.87 0.00
N THR A 162 -16.31 -31.32 1.16
CA THR A 162 -16.03 -29.88 1.32
C THR A 162 -14.58 -29.55 1.00
N TYR A 163 -14.30 -28.29 0.64
CA TYR A 163 -12.92 -27.81 0.48
C TYR A 163 -12.06 -28.00 1.72
N GLY A 164 -12.63 -27.81 2.92
CA GLY A 164 -11.92 -28.03 4.18
C GLY A 164 -11.48 -29.49 4.37
N GLU A 165 -12.34 -30.45 4.00
CA GLU A 165 -12.01 -31.88 4.03
C GLU A 165 -10.95 -32.27 2.99
N LEU A 166 -11.02 -31.71 1.78
CA LEU A 166 -10.04 -31.97 0.71
C LEU A 166 -8.65 -31.47 1.08
N ILE A 167 -8.56 -30.30 1.70
CA ILE A 167 -7.28 -29.74 2.16
C ILE A 167 -6.77 -30.48 3.40
N GLY A 168 -7.66 -30.86 4.32
CA GLY A 168 -7.32 -31.69 5.47
C GLY A 168 -6.26 -31.07 6.39
N GLY A 169 -6.22 -29.74 6.46
CA GLY A 169 -5.23 -28.99 7.25
C GLY A 169 -3.82 -28.91 6.65
N LYS A 170 -3.65 -29.27 5.37
CA LYS A 170 -2.39 -29.14 4.63
C LYS A 170 -2.31 -27.82 3.85
N THR A 171 -1.14 -27.50 3.32
CA THR A 171 -0.97 -26.49 2.27
C THR A 171 -1.22 -27.12 0.90
N PHE A 172 -1.41 -26.32 -0.14
CA PHE A 172 -1.54 -26.84 -1.50
C PHE A 172 -0.22 -27.44 -2.00
N ALA A 173 0.91 -26.80 -1.68
CA ALA A 173 2.24 -27.14 -2.18
C ALA A 173 2.30 -27.25 -3.71
N LEU A 174 1.59 -26.35 -4.40
CA LEU A 174 1.50 -26.29 -5.86
C LEU A 174 2.12 -25.01 -6.39
N LYS A 175 2.63 -25.07 -7.62
CA LYS A 175 2.87 -23.87 -8.42
C LYS A 175 1.55 -23.34 -8.99
N VAL A 176 1.45 -22.02 -9.13
CA VAL A 176 0.35 -21.39 -9.87
C VAL A 176 0.42 -21.85 -11.32
N ASP A 177 -0.63 -22.52 -11.79
CA ASP A 177 -0.73 -22.91 -13.19
C ASP A 177 -1.33 -21.76 -14.00
N LYS A 178 -0.52 -21.15 -14.86
CA LYS A 178 -0.90 -20.07 -15.77
C LYS A 178 -1.96 -20.48 -16.81
N GLN A 179 -2.19 -21.78 -16.99
CA GLN A 179 -3.16 -22.35 -17.91
C GLN A 179 -4.34 -23.01 -17.19
N ALA A 180 -4.46 -22.88 -15.87
CA ALA A 180 -5.67 -23.33 -15.18
C ALA A 180 -6.88 -22.60 -15.76
N PRO A 181 -7.94 -23.33 -16.20
CA PRO A 181 -9.07 -22.74 -16.88
C PRO A 181 -9.82 -21.82 -15.91
N LEU A 182 -10.01 -20.57 -16.34
CA LEU A 182 -10.80 -19.58 -15.61
C LEU A 182 -12.29 -19.80 -15.87
N LYS A 183 -13.15 -19.35 -14.95
CA LYS A 183 -14.60 -19.32 -15.20
C LYS A 183 -14.95 -18.35 -16.34
N ASP A 184 -15.96 -18.74 -17.11
CA ASP A 184 -16.56 -17.89 -18.14
C ASP A 184 -17.26 -16.69 -17.48
N PRO A 185 -16.89 -15.44 -17.82
CA PRO A 185 -17.57 -14.24 -17.32
C PRO A 185 -19.09 -14.26 -17.54
N ALA A 186 -19.60 -14.92 -18.59
CA ALA A 186 -21.04 -15.05 -18.81
C ALA A 186 -21.77 -15.88 -17.74
N SER A 187 -21.02 -16.70 -16.98
CA SER A 187 -21.53 -17.55 -15.90
C SER A 187 -21.38 -16.93 -14.50
N TYR A 188 -20.81 -15.74 -14.41
CA TYR A 188 -20.55 -15.08 -13.12
C TYR A 188 -21.82 -14.78 -12.34
N LYS A 189 -21.74 -14.96 -11.03
CA LYS A 189 -22.84 -14.73 -10.08
C LYS A 189 -22.51 -13.67 -9.04
N ILE A 190 -21.23 -13.41 -8.81
CA ILE A 190 -20.67 -12.55 -7.76
C ILE A 190 -19.91 -11.39 -8.40
N VAL A 191 -18.99 -11.65 -9.35
CA VAL A 191 -18.25 -10.59 -10.04
C VAL A 191 -19.19 -9.82 -10.97
N GLY A 192 -19.05 -8.48 -10.99
CA GLY A 192 -19.93 -7.58 -11.75
C GLY A 192 -21.22 -7.20 -11.01
N GLN A 193 -21.50 -7.81 -9.86
CA GLN A 193 -22.63 -7.41 -9.01
C GLN A 193 -22.27 -6.24 -8.09
N SER A 194 -23.24 -5.37 -7.86
CA SER A 194 -23.13 -4.25 -6.92
C SER A 194 -23.34 -4.73 -5.47
N VAL A 195 -22.31 -5.38 -4.91
CA VAL A 195 -22.32 -5.82 -3.51
C VAL A 195 -21.98 -4.67 -2.57
N ALA A 196 -22.56 -4.69 -1.35
CA ALA A 196 -22.19 -3.73 -0.32
C ALA A 196 -20.72 -3.92 0.08
N ARG A 197 -19.98 -2.82 0.18
CA ARG A 197 -18.57 -2.83 0.59
C ARG A 197 -18.41 -3.35 2.01
N LEU A 198 -17.50 -4.30 2.18
CA LEU A 198 -17.27 -5.02 3.43
C LEU A 198 -16.70 -4.12 4.54
N ASP A 199 -16.00 -3.05 4.16
CA ASP A 199 -15.33 -2.11 5.09
C ASP A 199 -16.24 -0.96 5.56
N ILE A 200 -17.30 -0.62 4.83
CA ILE A 200 -18.16 0.55 5.12
C ILE A 200 -18.87 0.44 6.48
N PRO A 201 -19.51 -0.68 6.87
CA PRO A 201 -20.26 -0.75 8.13
C PRO A 201 -19.44 -0.37 9.36
N ALA A 202 -18.19 -0.84 9.44
CA ALA A 202 -17.29 -0.49 10.54
C ALA A 202 -16.87 0.99 10.50
N LYS A 203 -16.74 1.59 9.31
CA LYS A 203 -16.37 3.01 9.14
C LYS A 203 -17.48 3.94 9.58
N VAL A 204 -18.73 3.68 9.19
CA VAL A 204 -19.88 4.54 9.53
C VAL A 204 -20.29 4.42 11.00
N THR A 205 -19.93 3.32 11.67
CA THR A 205 -20.19 3.10 13.11
C THR A 205 -19.05 3.55 14.02
N GLY A 206 -17.93 4.05 13.46
CA GLY A 206 -16.73 4.43 14.24
C GLY A 206 -15.99 3.24 14.86
N GLN A 207 -16.24 2.02 14.37
CA GLN A 207 -15.58 0.80 14.83
C GLN A 207 -14.29 0.49 14.06
N PHE A 208 -14.18 0.98 12.82
CA PHE A 208 -13.00 0.81 11.99
C PHE A 208 -11.78 1.50 12.61
N THR A 209 -10.63 0.82 12.59
CA THR A 209 -9.37 1.36 13.11
C THR A 209 -8.52 1.84 11.94
N TYR A 210 -8.35 3.16 11.84
CA TYR A 210 -7.39 3.75 10.91
C TYR A 210 -5.98 3.75 11.51
N MET A 211 -4.96 3.97 10.68
CA MET A 211 -3.56 4.09 11.11
C MET A 211 -3.36 5.13 12.23
N GLN A 212 -4.17 6.19 12.24
CA GLN A 212 -4.14 7.22 13.27
C GLN A 212 -4.61 6.71 14.64
N ASP A 213 -5.51 5.73 14.67
CA ASP A 213 -6.09 5.10 15.87
C ASP A 213 -5.39 3.78 16.25
N PHE A 214 -4.48 3.29 15.40
CA PHE A 214 -3.77 2.04 15.60
C PHE A 214 -2.80 2.13 16.78
N GLN A 215 -2.76 1.08 17.60
CA GLN A 215 -1.96 1.04 18.82
C GLN A 215 -1.13 -0.25 18.89
N VAL A 216 0.13 -0.09 19.31
CA VAL A 216 1.01 -1.18 19.75
C VAL A 216 1.29 -0.98 21.24
N PRO A 217 1.20 -2.02 22.09
CA PRO A 217 1.52 -1.88 23.51
C PRO A 217 2.93 -1.31 23.75
N GLY A 218 3.05 -0.39 24.71
CA GLY A 218 4.34 0.24 25.03
C GLY A 218 4.82 1.32 24.06
N THR A 219 3.96 1.74 23.13
CA THR A 219 4.27 2.80 22.15
C THR A 219 4.50 4.15 22.81
N LEU A 220 5.56 4.83 22.38
CA LEU A 220 5.81 6.24 22.65
C LEU A 220 5.38 7.12 21.49
N HIS A 221 5.30 8.41 21.74
CA HIS A 221 4.93 9.39 20.73
C HIS A 221 6.14 10.21 20.30
N GLY A 222 6.43 10.19 19.01
CA GLY A 222 7.46 10.98 18.36
C GLY A 222 6.89 12.21 17.65
N ARG A 223 7.69 13.29 17.61
CA ARG A 223 7.49 14.45 16.74
C ARG A 223 8.83 14.90 16.17
N VAL A 224 8.84 15.27 14.90
CA VAL A 224 10.05 15.79 14.24
C VAL A 224 9.96 17.31 14.22
N VAL A 225 11.06 17.98 14.56
CA VAL A 225 11.23 19.43 14.41
C VAL A 225 11.92 19.64 13.06
N ARG A 226 11.12 19.97 12.05
CA ARG A 226 11.60 20.12 10.68
C ARG A 226 12.46 21.38 10.51
N PRO A 227 13.39 21.38 9.53
CA PRO A 227 14.03 22.60 9.07
C PRO A 227 12.97 23.64 8.64
N PRO A 228 13.27 24.95 8.74
CA PRO A 228 12.34 26.00 8.30
C PRO A 228 12.24 26.10 6.77
N ALA A 229 13.22 25.57 6.03
CA ALA A 229 13.24 25.52 4.58
C ALA A 229 14.09 24.33 4.10
N ILE A 230 13.85 23.88 2.86
CA ILE A 230 14.71 22.89 2.19
C ILE A 230 16.14 23.43 2.15
N GLY A 231 17.15 22.60 2.44
CA GLY A 231 18.56 23.02 2.43
C GLY A 231 19.04 23.79 3.67
N ALA A 232 18.14 24.17 4.59
CA ALA A 232 18.56 24.71 5.88
C ALA A 232 19.26 23.65 6.74
N THR A 233 20.35 24.04 7.40
CA THR A 233 21.20 23.15 8.21
C THR A 233 21.00 23.43 9.70
N LEU A 234 20.94 22.37 10.51
CA LEU A 234 20.81 22.48 11.97
C LEU A 234 22.14 22.86 12.61
N LEU A 235 22.24 24.12 13.06
CA LEU A 235 23.47 24.65 13.66
C LEU A 235 23.59 24.23 15.12
N SER A 236 22.53 24.43 15.91
CA SER A 236 22.54 24.11 17.35
C SER A 236 21.15 23.76 17.88
N VAL A 237 21.13 23.03 19.01
CA VAL A 237 19.92 22.63 19.74
C VAL A 237 20.16 22.85 21.22
N GLN A 238 19.22 23.50 21.90
CA GLN A 238 19.23 23.63 23.36
C GLN A 238 18.29 22.59 23.97
N GLU A 239 18.73 21.34 24.12
CA GLU A 239 17.89 20.24 24.63
C GLU A 239 17.30 20.54 26.01
N GLY A 240 18.01 21.33 26.83
CA GLY A 240 17.52 21.81 28.13
C GLY A 240 16.20 22.58 28.09
N SER A 241 15.84 23.16 26.94
CA SER A 241 14.62 23.98 26.77
C SER A 241 13.32 23.20 26.97
N VAL A 242 13.35 21.87 26.88
CA VAL A 242 12.16 21.01 27.00
C VAL A 242 12.18 20.08 28.22
N LYS A 243 13.21 20.15 29.07
CA LYS A 243 13.37 19.25 30.23
C LYS A 243 12.20 19.27 31.22
N GLY A 244 11.45 20.38 31.28
CA GLY A 244 10.29 20.51 32.17
C GLY A 244 9.00 19.85 31.66
N ILE A 245 9.00 19.26 30.47
CA ILE A 245 7.82 18.63 29.89
C ILE A 245 7.65 17.23 30.46
N ALA A 246 6.52 17.00 31.13
CA ALA A 246 6.19 15.72 31.71
C ALA A 246 6.16 14.60 30.66
N GLY A 247 6.77 13.46 30.99
CA GLY A 247 6.86 12.31 30.09
C GLY A 247 7.80 12.50 28.90
N LEU A 248 8.63 13.55 28.85
CA LEU A 248 9.69 13.64 27.85
C LEU A 248 10.69 12.49 28.06
N VAL A 249 10.93 11.72 27.00
CA VAL A 249 11.85 10.57 27.01
C VAL A 249 13.20 10.97 26.44
N LYS A 250 13.24 11.57 25.25
CA LYS A 250 14.50 11.87 24.55
C LYS A 250 14.34 12.96 23.50
N VAL A 251 15.36 13.81 23.36
CA VAL A 251 15.60 14.61 22.14
C VAL A 251 16.59 13.83 21.28
N VAL A 252 16.29 13.66 20.00
CA VAL A 252 17.08 12.85 19.06
C VAL A 252 17.59 13.76 17.95
N ARG A 253 18.90 13.89 17.82
CA ARG A 253 19.57 14.59 16.72
C ARG A 253 20.44 13.62 15.93
N ASN A 254 20.32 13.63 14.61
CA ASN A 254 21.22 12.95 13.68
C ASN A 254 21.40 13.82 12.43
N GLY A 255 22.55 14.46 12.26
CA GLY A 255 22.72 15.48 11.22
C GLY A 255 21.69 16.61 11.35
N ASN A 256 20.92 16.83 10.29
CA ASN A 256 19.79 17.77 10.24
C ASN A 256 18.46 17.15 10.69
N PHE A 257 18.40 15.84 10.95
CA PHE A 257 17.22 15.22 11.57
C PHE A 257 17.17 15.59 13.05
N LEU A 258 16.05 16.18 13.48
CA LEU A 258 15.78 16.54 14.87
C LEU A 258 14.39 16.09 15.26
N GLY A 259 14.27 15.32 16.33
CA GLY A 259 12.99 14.91 16.86
C GLY A 259 12.96 14.82 18.37
N VAL A 260 11.77 14.66 18.91
CA VAL A 260 11.49 14.46 20.33
C VAL A 260 10.61 13.24 20.50
N VAL A 261 10.81 12.53 21.60
CA VAL A 261 10.02 11.36 21.98
C VAL A 261 9.49 11.57 23.38
N ALA A 262 8.20 11.29 23.60
CA ALA A 262 7.54 11.39 24.89
C ALA A 262 6.58 10.20 25.12
N GLU A 263 6.19 9.99 26.38
CA GLU A 263 5.22 8.97 26.79
C GLU A 263 3.80 9.27 26.30
N THR A 264 3.48 10.55 26.07
CA THR A 264 2.16 10.99 25.59
C THR A 264 2.28 11.80 24.31
N GLU A 265 1.25 11.75 23.48
CA GLU A 265 1.18 12.55 22.25
C GLU A 265 1.30 14.04 22.54
N TRP A 266 0.58 14.52 23.54
CA TRP A 266 0.63 15.93 23.91
C TRP A 266 2.03 16.35 24.37
N GLY A 267 2.71 15.53 25.17
CA GLY A 267 4.10 15.78 25.58
C GLY A 267 5.04 15.93 24.39
N ALA A 268 4.91 15.06 23.37
CA ALA A 268 5.72 15.13 22.16
C ALA A 268 5.41 16.40 21.34
N ILE A 269 4.13 16.77 21.20
CA ILE A 269 3.71 18.01 20.51
C ILE A 269 4.26 19.23 21.23
N THR A 270 4.11 19.31 22.56
CA THR A 270 4.61 20.43 23.36
C THR A 270 6.13 20.53 23.27
N ALA A 271 6.84 19.40 23.36
CA ALA A 271 8.30 19.38 23.25
C ALA A 271 8.78 19.83 21.88
N ALA A 272 8.18 19.36 20.79
CA ALA A 272 8.57 19.76 19.45
C ALA A 272 8.38 21.27 19.21
N ARG A 273 7.30 21.86 19.76
CA ARG A 273 7.02 23.30 19.65
C ARG A 273 7.92 24.17 20.51
N GLN A 274 8.37 23.68 21.66
CA GLN A 274 9.19 24.45 22.61
C GLN A 274 10.70 24.27 22.42
N LEU A 275 11.12 23.18 21.77
CA LEU A 275 12.53 22.88 21.57
C LEU A 275 13.21 24.01 20.79
N LYS A 276 14.16 24.67 21.44
CA LYS A 276 14.95 25.74 20.82
C LYS A 276 16.02 25.14 19.93
N ALA A 277 15.83 25.27 18.62
CA ALA A 277 16.80 24.89 17.59
C ALA A 277 17.16 26.11 16.74
N THR A 278 18.44 26.25 16.40
CA THR A 278 18.93 27.28 15.49
C THR A 278 19.30 26.64 14.17
N TRP A 279 18.67 27.11 13.10
CA TRP A 279 18.89 26.67 11.72
C TRP A 279 19.63 27.75 10.94
N SER A 280 20.40 27.34 9.92
CA SER A 280 20.96 28.30 8.97
C SER A 280 19.84 28.98 8.18
N HIS A 281 20.10 30.20 7.71
CA HIS A 281 19.26 30.81 6.70
C HIS A 281 19.33 30.00 5.40
N TRP A 282 18.24 29.98 4.64
CA TRP A 282 18.23 29.43 3.31
C TRP A 282 17.27 30.21 2.41
N GLU A 283 17.75 30.56 1.23
CA GLU A 283 17.00 31.15 0.14
C GLU A 283 17.44 30.47 -1.16
N GLY A 284 16.47 30.09 -2.00
CA GLY A 284 16.76 29.35 -3.22
C GLY A 284 15.53 28.98 -4.05
N LEU A 285 14.32 29.04 -3.47
CA LEU A 285 13.09 28.92 -4.24
C LEU A 285 12.78 30.22 -5.02
N PRO A 286 12.23 30.12 -6.24
CA PRO A 286 11.73 31.28 -6.95
C PRO A 286 10.53 31.91 -6.21
N GLU A 287 10.24 33.18 -6.50
CA GLU A 287 8.98 33.79 -6.08
C GLU A 287 7.80 32.97 -6.61
N GLN A 288 6.80 32.69 -5.76
CA GLN A 288 5.66 31.83 -6.10
C GLN A 288 4.96 32.26 -7.40
N ARG A 289 4.76 33.57 -7.61
CA ARG A 289 4.12 34.12 -8.81
C ARG A 289 4.91 33.90 -10.11
N ARG A 290 6.20 33.54 -10.00
CA ARG A 290 7.11 33.29 -11.13
C ARG A 290 7.47 31.81 -11.28
N LEU A 291 6.80 30.92 -10.57
CA LEU A 291 7.12 29.49 -10.55
C LEU A 291 7.10 28.88 -11.97
N CYS A 292 6.05 29.16 -12.76
CA CYS A 292 5.92 28.62 -14.12
C CYS A 292 6.99 29.18 -15.06
N GLU A 293 7.34 30.46 -14.94
CA GLU A 293 8.45 31.06 -15.70
C GLU A 293 9.79 30.39 -15.33
N HIS A 294 10.01 30.15 -14.05
CA HIS A 294 11.21 29.48 -13.56
C HIS A 294 11.31 28.05 -14.12
N VAL A 295 10.23 27.25 -14.00
CA VAL A 295 10.16 25.89 -14.56
C VAL A 295 10.46 25.89 -16.05
N ARG A 296 9.84 26.79 -16.82
CA ARG A 296 10.07 26.91 -18.28
C ARG A 296 11.51 27.28 -18.62
N ALA A 297 12.16 28.10 -17.79
CA ALA A 297 13.54 28.52 -17.99
C ALA A 297 14.57 27.51 -17.49
N THR A 298 14.16 26.46 -16.76
CA THR A 298 15.09 25.41 -16.32
C THR A 298 15.70 24.68 -17.51
N LYS A 299 16.96 24.26 -17.36
CA LYS A 299 17.65 23.49 -18.40
C LYS A 299 16.90 22.18 -18.65
N ILE A 300 16.51 21.95 -19.91
CA ILE A 300 15.98 20.67 -20.35
C ILE A 300 17.09 19.63 -20.22
N ASN A 301 16.87 18.63 -19.37
CA ASN A 301 17.81 17.51 -19.20
C ASN A 301 17.56 16.40 -20.23
N LYS A 302 16.30 16.20 -20.63
CA LYS A 302 15.88 15.13 -21.54
C LYS A 302 14.59 15.53 -22.28
N ASP A 303 14.50 15.11 -23.54
CA ASP A 303 13.25 15.11 -24.33
C ASP A 303 12.76 13.67 -24.51
N ASP A 304 11.48 13.43 -24.21
CA ASP A 304 10.81 12.13 -24.40
C ASP A 304 9.63 12.27 -25.37
N VAL A 305 9.71 11.61 -26.52
CA VAL A 305 8.61 11.58 -27.50
C VAL A 305 7.64 10.49 -27.12
N THR A 306 6.40 10.86 -26.81
CA THR A 306 5.38 9.92 -26.31
C THR A 306 4.33 9.56 -27.36
N SER A 307 4.21 10.36 -28.42
CA SER A 307 3.44 10.03 -29.62
C SER A 307 4.07 10.65 -30.86
N ASN A 308 4.14 9.90 -31.96
CA ASN A 308 4.70 10.39 -33.22
C ASN A 308 4.04 9.65 -34.40
N VAL A 309 3.04 10.28 -35.01
CA VAL A 309 2.25 9.77 -36.13
C VAL A 309 2.25 10.82 -37.24
N GLY A 310 2.53 10.42 -38.48
CA GLY A 310 2.58 11.36 -39.62
C GLY A 310 3.63 12.48 -39.44
N ASP A 311 3.37 13.63 -40.06
CA ASP A 311 4.19 14.84 -39.91
C ASP A 311 3.33 15.99 -39.36
N ALA A 312 3.26 16.06 -38.03
CA ALA A 312 2.48 17.08 -37.34
C ALA A 312 2.95 18.51 -37.65
N VAL A 313 4.24 18.71 -37.86
CA VAL A 313 4.80 20.05 -38.11
C VAL A 313 4.41 20.53 -39.49
N GLN A 314 4.57 19.69 -40.52
CA GLN A 314 4.15 20.01 -41.88
C GLN A 314 2.63 20.15 -41.98
N ALA A 315 1.86 19.26 -41.35
CA ALA A 315 0.41 19.31 -41.39
C ALA A 315 -0.16 20.54 -40.67
N LEU A 316 0.45 20.97 -39.55
CA LEU A 316 0.15 22.27 -38.94
C LEU A 316 0.41 23.39 -39.94
N GLN A 317 1.52 23.35 -40.67
CA GLN A 317 1.86 24.39 -41.64
C GLN A 317 0.79 24.57 -42.74
N GLN A 318 0.17 23.47 -43.16
CA GLN A 318 -0.84 23.42 -44.23
C GLN A 318 -2.28 23.57 -43.74
N ALA A 319 -2.53 23.56 -42.43
CA ALA A 319 -3.88 23.65 -41.87
C ALA A 319 -4.57 24.97 -42.22
N SER A 320 -5.87 24.89 -42.54
CA SER A 320 -6.70 26.06 -42.88
C SER A 320 -6.93 26.97 -41.67
N LYS A 321 -6.97 26.40 -40.46
CA LYS A 321 -7.01 27.15 -39.20
C LYS A 321 -6.05 26.51 -38.20
N ARG A 322 -5.26 27.34 -37.51
CA ARG A 322 -4.41 26.90 -36.40
C ARG A 322 -4.93 27.45 -35.08
N LEU A 323 -4.91 26.62 -34.06
CA LEU A 323 -5.21 26.98 -32.68
C LEU A 323 -3.98 26.70 -31.83
N SER A 324 -3.75 27.53 -30.81
CA SER A 324 -2.68 27.32 -29.85
C SER A 324 -3.13 27.73 -28.46
N ALA A 325 -2.68 27.00 -27.45
CA ALA A 325 -2.95 27.30 -26.06
C ALA A 325 -1.81 26.80 -25.18
N THR A 326 -1.51 27.57 -24.13
CA THR A 326 -0.58 27.17 -23.07
C THR A 326 -1.37 27.02 -21.79
N TYR A 327 -1.08 25.97 -21.03
CA TYR A 327 -1.66 25.68 -19.74
C TYR A 327 -0.55 25.46 -18.72
N ASP A 328 -0.79 25.94 -17.50
CA ASP A 328 0.01 25.60 -16.35
C ASP A 328 -0.82 24.82 -15.34
N PHE A 329 -0.18 23.82 -14.74
CA PHE A 329 -0.73 23.03 -13.67
C PHE A 329 0.13 23.26 -12.44
N ALA A 330 -0.47 23.79 -11.38
CA ALA A 330 0.23 24.20 -10.17
C ALA A 330 0.72 23.00 -9.34
N ILE A 331 1.68 23.27 -8.45
CA ILE A 331 2.05 22.32 -7.39
C ILE A 331 0.82 22.04 -6.54
N HIS A 332 0.50 20.76 -6.35
CA HIS A 332 -0.61 20.35 -5.49
C HIS A 332 -0.14 19.42 -4.37
N THR A 333 -0.82 19.52 -3.23
CA THR A 333 -0.66 18.60 -2.11
C THR A 333 -1.78 17.57 -2.14
N HIS A 334 -1.50 16.36 -1.65
CA HIS A 334 -2.46 15.28 -1.55
C HIS A 334 -3.67 15.65 -0.68
N GLY A 335 -3.46 16.42 0.38
CA GLY A 335 -4.54 16.95 1.20
C GLY A 335 -5.33 15.89 1.98
N SER A 336 -4.74 14.73 2.29
CA SER A 336 -5.35 13.66 3.10
C SER A 336 -5.99 14.18 4.38
N ILE A 337 -7.16 13.65 4.75
CA ILE A 337 -7.94 14.14 5.91
C ILE A 337 -7.17 13.95 7.22
N GLY A 338 -6.59 12.78 7.41
CA GLY A 338 -5.63 12.54 8.48
C GLY A 338 -4.19 12.72 7.96
N PRO A 339 -3.32 13.42 8.72
CA PRO A 339 -1.90 13.48 8.41
C PRO A 339 -1.26 12.09 8.43
N SER A 340 -0.11 12.00 7.77
CA SER A 340 0.69 10.79 7.70
C SER A 340 1.08 10.28 9.09
N CYS A 341 0.95 8.97 9.28
CA CYS A 341 1.15 8.33 10.58
C CYS A 341 1.76 6.94 10.39
N ALA A 342 2.71 6.59 11.26
CA ALA A 342 3.31 5.27 11.30
C ALA A 342 3.68 4.90 12.74
N VAL A 343 3.71 3.59 13.01
CA VAL A 343 4.29 3.01 14.22
C VAL A 343 5.44 2.11 13.80
N VAL A 344 6.59 2.25 14.42
CA VAL A 344 7.75 1.38 14.18
C VAL A 344 8.23 0.78 15.49
N GLU A 345 8.44 -0.53 15.49
CA GLU A 345 9.14 -1.28 16.53
C GLU A 345 10.42 -1.87 15.95
N ILE A 346 11.51 -1.77 16.70
CA ILE A 346 12.77 -2.47 16.39
C ILE A 346 13.10 -3.36 17.58
N LYS A 347 13.13 -4.67 17.36
CA LYS A 347 13.38 -5.68 18.38
C LYS A 347 14.32 -6.74 17.84
N ASP A 348 15.36 -7.08 18.60
CA ASP A 348 16.35 -8.09 18.22
C ASP A 348 16.96 -7.87 16.81
N GLY A 349 17.17 -6.60 16.45
CA GLY A 349 17.69 -6.18 15.14
C GLY A 349 16.65 -6.20 14.00
N LYS A 350 15.40 -6.60 14.27
CA LYS A 350 14.31 -6.69 13.29
C LYS A 350 13.35 -5.53 13.41
N LEU A 351 12.98 -4.94 12.28
CA LEU A 351 12.06 -3.81 12.20
C LEU A 351 10.67 -4.27 11.78
N THR A 352 9.65 -3.91 12.57
CA THR A 352 8.24 -4.00 12.15
C THR A 352 7.67 -2.59 12.03
N CYS A 353 7.09 -2.27 10.88
CA CYS A 353 6.49 -0.98 10.56
C CYS A 353 5.00 -1.15 10.23
N TRP A 354 4.14 -0.48 10.97
CA TRP A 354 2.72 -0.30 10.63
C TRP A 354 2.54 1.08 10.00
N SER A 355 2.05 1.13 8.78
CA SER A 355 1.85 2.40 8.04
C SER A 355 0.68 2.29 7.07
N ALA A 356 0.18 3.44 6.64
CA ALA A 356 -0.79 3.53 5.55
C ALA A 356 -0.13 3.61 4.16
N SER A 357 1.12 3.15 4.02
CA SER A 357 1.84 3.15 2.74
C SER A 357 1.06 2.38 1.67
N GLN A 358 0.91 3.01 0.50
CA GLN A 358 0.35 2.36 -0.69
C GLN A 358 1.32 1.38 -1.38
N ALA A 359 2.54 1.25 -0.84
CA ALA A 359 3.64 0.50 -1.44
C ALA A 359 4.51 -0.17 -0.36
N THR A 360 3.91 -1.00 0.51
CA THR A 360 4.61 -1.56 1.68
C THR A 360 5.88 -2.36 1.35
N HIS A 361 5.91 -3.10 0.23
CA HIS A 361 7.13 -3.79 -0.23
C HIS A 361 8.24 -2.82 -0.66
N ASN A 362 7.89 -1.65 -1.21
CA ASN A 362 8.86 -0.59 -1.50
C ASN A 362 9.31 0.11 -0.22
N LEU A 363 8.39 0.38 0.72
CA LEU A 363 8.72 0.94 2.02
C LEU A 363 9.70 0.03 2.78
N ARG A 364 9.49 -1.29 2.74
CA ARG A 364 10.42 -2.28 3.30
C ARG A 364 11.84 -2.09 2.77
N LYS A 365 12.00 -2.00 1.45
CA LYS A 365 13.30 -1.77 0.78
C LYS A 365 13.92 -0.44 1.21
N GLN A 366 13.12 0.63 1.28
CA GLN A 366 13.60 1.96 1.72
C GLN A 366 14.07 1.97 3.16
N LEU A 367 13.32 1.36 4.08
CA LEU A 367 13.68 1.30 5.50
C LEU A 367 14.93 0.43 5.71
N ALA A 368 15.03 -0.70 5.00
CA ALA A 368 16.21 -1.56 5.01
C ALA A 368 17.46 -0.80 4.56
N ALA A 369 17.38 -0.10 3.41
CA ALA A 369 18.46 0.73 2.90
C ALA A 369 18.84 1.86 3.88
N MET A 370 17.85 2.61 4.37
CA MET A 370 18.06 3.73 5.30
C MET A 370 18.77 3.32 6.58
N LEU A 371 18.42 2.16 7.13
CA LEU A 371 19.01 1.65 8.37
C LEU A 371 20.23 0.76 8.12
N SER A 372 20.56 0.45 6.86
CA SER A 372 21.62 -0.49 6.49
C SER A 372 21.46 -1.87 7.14
N ILE A 373 20.22 -2.38 7.16
CA ILE A 373 19.88 -3.72 7.66
C ILE A 373 19.35 -4.59 6.51
N PRO A 374 19.45 -5.94 6.62
CA PRO A 374 18.91 -6.83 5.60
C PRO A 374 17.42 -6.61 5.36
N GLU A 375 16.98 -6.65 4.10
CA GLU A 375 15.55 -6.57 3.76
C GLU A 375 14.74 -7.68 4.46
N SER A 376 15.33 -8.86 4.68
CA SER A 376 14.73 -9.98 5.43
C SER A 376 14.41 -9.66 6.89
N ASP A 377 15.06 -8.65 7.47
CA ASP A 377 14.85 -8.21 8.84
C ASP A 377 13.86 -7.03 8.96
N VAL A 378 13.24 -6.64 7.84
CA VAL A 378 12.22 -5.58 7.80
C VAL A 378 10.87 -6.16 7.40
N ARG A 379 9.84 -5.91 8.21
CA ARG A 379 8.43 -6.19 7.89
C ARG A 379 7.63 -4.89 7.88
N ALA A 380 7.11 -4.52 6.72
CA ALA A 380 6.09 -3.49 6.60
C ALA A 380 4.70 -4.13 6.55
N MET A 381 3.75 -3.56 7.30
CA MET A 381 2.36 -3.97 7.41
C MET A 381 1.46 -2.78 7.08
N TYR A 382 0.50 -3.02 6.18
CA TYR A 382 -0.49 -2.03 5.84
C TYR A 382 -1.54 -1.90 6.96
N VAL A 383 -1.82 -0.65 7.34
CA VAL A 383 -2.98 -0.28 8.14
C VAL A 383 -3.64 0.88 7.43
N GLU A 384 -4.94 0.77 7.15
CA GLU A 384 -5.62 1.75 6.30
C GLU A 384 -5.55 3.16 6.89
N GLY A 385 -5.10 4.12 6.08
CA GLY A 385 -5.07 5.54 6.42
C GLY A 385 -6.29 6.28 5.89
N SER A 386 -6.58 7.44 6.46
CA SER A 386 -7.66 8.33 6.03
C SER A 386 -7.27 9.18 4.80
N GLY A 387 -6.88 8.53 3.70
CA GLY A 387 -6.46 9.16 2.45
C GLY A 387 -4.99 8.91 2.08
N CYS A 388 -4.72 8.99 0.78
CA CYS A 388 -3.38 8.78 0.21
C CYS A 388 -3.19 9.64 -1.05
N TYR A 389 -4.06 9.47 -2.06
CA TYR A 389 -4.12 10.28 -3.30
C TYR A 389 -2.83 10.30 -4.13
N GLY A 390 -1.94 9.34 -3.92
CA GLY A 390 -0.57 9.34 -4.43
C GLY A 390 0.40 9.03 -3.30
N ARG A 391 1.71 9.13 -3.58
CA ARG A 391 2.73 8.97 -2.54
C ARG A 391 2.78 10.25 -1.69
N ASN A 392 1.93 10.33 -0.66
CA ASN A 392 1.98 11.38 0.36
C ASN A 392 3.08 11.07 1.42
N GLY A 393 2.99 11.64 2.62
CA GLY A 393 4.03 11.53 3.65
C GLY A 393 4.08 10.21 4.44
N HIS A 394 3.35 9.16 4.04
CA HIS A 394 3.25 7.92 4.85
C HIS A 394 4.59 7.20 4.99
N GLU A 395 5.36 7.10 3.90
CA GLU A 395 6.71 6.52 3.93
C GLU A 395 7.69 7.36 4.77
N ASP A 396 7.55 8.69 4.73
CA ASP A 396 8.40 9.61 5.47
C ASP A 396 8.09 9.60 6.98
N ALA A 397 6.82 9.51 7.36
CA ALA A 397 6.42 9.30 8.76
C ALA A 397 6.93 7.96 9.30
N ALA A 398 6.94 6.90 8.49
CA ALA A 398 7.54 5.62 8.83
C ALA A 398 9.06 5.73 9.02
N ALA A 399 9.74 6.49 8.17
CA ALA A 399 11.17 6.75 8.28
C ALA A 399 11.52 7.52 9.57
N ASP A 400 10.75 8.56 9.89
CA ASP A 400 10.90 9.31 11.14
C ASP A 400 10.70 8.39 12.36
N ALA A 401 9.63 7.59 12.35
CA ALA A 401 9.32 6.65 13.42
C ALA A 401 10.46 5.62 13.59
N ALA A 402 11.05 5.13 12.51
CA ALA A 402 12.16 4.19 12.56
C ALA A 402 13.42 4.79 13.21
N LEU A 403 13.79 6.03 12.88
CA LEU A 403 14.93 6.69 13.51
C LEU A 403 14.69 6.95 15.01
N LEU A 404 13.48 7.37 15.37
CA LEU A 404 13.13 7.62 16.77
C LEU A 404 13.03 6.33 17.58
N ALA A 405 12.40 5.28 17.03
CA ALA A 405 12.32 3.95 17.64
C ALA A 405 13.70 3.36 17.89
N ARG A 406 14.62 3.46 16.91
CA ARG A 406 16.01 3.03 17.08
C ARG A 406 16.71 3.79 18.20
N ALA A 407 16.44 5.08 18.36
CA ALA A 407 17.10 5.91 19.36
C ALA A 407 16.62 5.65 20.80
N VAL A 408 15.44 5.05 20.99
CA VAL A 408 14.81 4.80 22.31
C VAL A 408 14.57 3.33 22.62
N GLU A 409 14.84 2.43 21.67
CA GLU A 409 14.68 0.97 21.80
C GLU A 409 13.28 0.54 22.28
N ARG A 410 12.26 1.29 21.86
CA ARG A 410 10.84 1.02 22.14
C ARG A 410 10.01 1.37 20.89
N PRO A 411 8.79 0.82 20.75
CA PRO A 411 7.90 1.22 19.67
C PRO A 411 7.63 2.73 19.72
N VAL A 412 7.73 3.40 18.56
CA VAL A 412 7.44 4.83 18.44
C VAL A 412 6.39 5.05 17.36
N ARG A 413 5.34 5.79 17.71
CA ARG A 413 4.34 6.36 16.81
C ARG A 413 4.75 7.77 16.41
N VAL A 414 4.88 8.01 15.12
CA VAL A 414 4.99 9.38 14.57
C VAL A 414 3.72 9.66 13.78
N GLN A 415 3.01 10.70 14.19
CA GLN A 415 1.96 11.33 13.39
C GLN A 415 2.44 12.74 13.07
N TRP A 416 2.45 13.08 11.79
CA TRP A 416 2.80 14.43 11.34
C TRP A 416 1.76 15.45 11.79
N MET A 417 2.20 16.69 12.04
CA MET A 417 1.27 17.79 12.16
C MET A 417 0.83 18.22 10.75
N ARG A 418 -0.34 18.86 10.63
CA ARG A 418 -0.85 19.35 9.32
C ARG A 418 0.15 20.25 8.60
N ALA A 419 0.90 21.08 9.33
CA ALA A 419 1.94 21.93 8.76
C ALA A 419 3.13 21.12 8.22
N ASP A 420 3.49 20.01 8.87
CA ASP A 420 4.53 19.10 8.35
C ASP A 420 4.06 18.42 7.07
N GLU A 421 2.81 17.92 7.03
CA GLU A 421 2.22 17.34 5.82
C GLU A 421 2.25 18.34 4.65
N HIS A 422 1.75 19.55 4.86
CA HIS A 422 1.72 20.56 3.80
C HIS A 422 3.10 21.13 3.45
N GLY A 423 4.07 21.08 4.36
CA GLY A 423 5.42 21.57 4.12
C GLY A 423 6.36 20.55 3.48
N TRP A 424 6.21 19.27 3.84
CA TRP A 424 7.23 18.24 3.62
C TRP A 424 6.73 16.95 2.95
N ASP A 425 5.42 16.76 2.76
CA ASP A 425 4.96 15.63 1.95
C ASP A 425 5.42 15.79 0.49
N PRO A 426 5.64 14.69 -0.25
CA PRO A 426 5.87 14.77 -1.68
C PRO A 426 4.71 15.52 -2.36
N LYS A 427 5.01 16.23 -3.45
CA LYS A 427 4.02 17.06 -4.16
C LYS A 427 3.81 16.59 -5.58
N GLY A 428 2.61 16.82 -6.10
CA GLY A 428 2.41 16.85 -7.54
C GLY A 428 3.27 17.97 -8.12
N PRO A 429 4.15 17.68 -9.10
CA PRO A 429 5.03 18.69 -9.66
C PRO A 429 4.22 19.73 -10.47
N PRO A 430 4.76 20.95 -10.64
CA PRO A 430 4.19 21.85 -11.62
C PRO A 430 4.43 21.27 -13.03
N THR A 431 3.42 21.35 -13.89
CA THR A 431 3.51 20.90 -15.29
C THR A 431 3.07 22.02 -16.21
N LEU A 432 3.89 22.34 -17.22
CA LEU A 432 3.50 23.27 -18.27
C LEU A 432 3.18 22.49 -19.54
N VAL A 433 2.13 22.91 -20.24
CA VAL A 433 1.67 22.25 -21.46
C VAL A 433 1.48 23.30 -22.54
N ASP A 434 2.20 23.16 -23.65
CA ASP A 434 1.97 23.94 -24.87
C ASP A 434 1.28 23.05 -25.89
N LEU A 435 0.12 23.47 -26.40
CA LEU A 435 -0.69 22.73 -27.36
C LEU A 435 -0.88 23.53 -28.65
N GLN A 436 -0.85 22.84 -29.77
CA GLN A 436 -1.22 23.35 -31.09
C GLN A 436 -2.08 22.34 -31.83
N ALA A 437 -3.13 22.83 -32.50
CA ALA A 437 -3.98 22.02 -33.36
C ALA A 437 -4.20 22.69 -34.71
N GLY A 438 -4.14 21.90 -35.78
CA GLY A 438 -4.47 22.30 -37.14
C GLY A 438 -5.83 21.75 -37.54
N LEU A 439 -6.69 22.60 -38.11
CA LEU A 439 -8.01 22.23 -38.61
C LEU A 439 -8.12 22.41 -40.14
N ASP A 440 -8.87 21.53 -40.78
CA ASP A 440 -9.30 21.68 -42.18
C ASP A 440 -10.48 22.67 -42.32
N PRO A 441 -10.96 22.99 -43.54
CA PRO A 441 -12.11 23.89 -43.74
C PRO A 441 -13.43 23.38 -43.16
N ASN A 442 -13.56 22.07 -42.91
CA ASN A 442 -14.74 21.44 -42.32
C ASN A 442 -14.66 21.41 -40.78
N GLY A 443 -13.55 21.85 -40.19
CA GLY A 443 -13.31 21.84 -38.75
C GLY A 443 -12.73 20.54 -38.19
N ASN A 444 -12.30 19.60 -39.04
CA ASN A 444 -11.66 18.36 -38.59
C ASN A 444 -10.21 18.63 -38.16
N VAL A 445 -9.75 17.94 -37.11
CA VAL A 445 -8.36 18.01 -36.65
C VAL A 445 -7.45 17.22 -37.60
N VAL A 446 -6.56 17.94 -38.29
CA VAL A 446 -5.58 17.36 -39.23
C VAL A 446 -4.17 17.29 -38.67
N ALA A 447 -3.89 18.03 -37.60
CA ALA A 447 -2.60 17.99 -36.91
C ALA A 447 -2.75 18.30 -35.42
N TRP A 448 -2.00 17.59 -34.59
CA TRP A 448 -1.87 17.84 -33.16
C TRP A 448 -0.40 17.86 -32.76
N TYR A 449 0.03 18.92 -32.09
CA TYR A 449 1.36 19.04 -31.53
C TYR A 449 1.27 19.50 -30.08
N SER A 450 1.97 18.83 -29.18
CA SER A 450 1.96 19.16 -27.76
C SER A 450 3.35 19.03 -27.15
N GLN A 451 3.70 19.88 -26.19
CA GLN A 451 4.93 19.76 -25.41
C GLN A 451 4.60 19.88 -23.93
N PHE A 452 5.19 18.99 -23.13
CA PHE A 452 5.03 18.97 -21.68
C PHE A 452 6.38 19.27 -21.02
N PHE A 453 6.41 20.26 -20.13
CA PHE A 453 7.60 20.59 -19.34
C PHE A 453 7.35 20.13 -17.91
N ILE A 454 8.04 19.06 -17.51
CA ILE A 454 7.86 18.36 -16.22
C ILE A 454 9.22 18.31 -15.50
N PRO A 455 9.34 18.81 -14.25
CA PRO A 455 10.59 18.73 -13.49
C PRO A 455 11.05 17.28 -13.25
N GLU A 456 12.35 17.02 -13.49
CA GLU A 456 12.98 15.70 -13.41
C GLU A 456 12.82 15.01 -12.04
N GLY A 457 12.86 15.77 -10.95
CA GLY A 457 12.67 15.27 -9.58
C GLY A 457 11.30 14.62 -9.34
N ALA A 458 10.36 14.78 -10.26
CA ALA A 458 9.06 14.14 -10.22
C ALA A 458 9.04 12.77 -10.91
N ALA A 459 9.85 12.57 -11.95
CA ALA A 459 9.91 11.31 -12.70
C ALA A 459 10.79 10.25 -12.01
N GLY A 460 11.74 10.67 -11.16
CA GLY A 460 12.70 9.82 -10.45
C GLY A 460 12.42 9.62 -8.96
N ASN A 461 13.40 9.07 -8.25
CA ASN A 461 13.31 8.66 -6.84
C ASN A 461 12.96 9.77 -5.85
N VAL A 462 11.85 9.60 -5.13
CA VAL A 462 11.57 10.40 -3.91
C VAL A 462 12.29 9.74 -2.73
N LYS A 463 13.34 10.40 -2.23
CA LYS A 463 14.09 9.99 -1.04
C LYS A 463 13.21 10.11 0.20
N LEU A 464 13.50 9.31 1.22
CA LEU A 464 12.90 9.50 2.54
C LEU A 464 13.47 10.78 3.17
N VAL A 465 12.61 11.70 3.59
CA VAL A 465 13.00 12.97 4.21
C VAL A 465 13.91 12.72 5.42
N ALA A 466 13.58 11.73 6.25
CA ALA A 466 14.39 11.37 7.41
C ALA A 466 15.80 10.90 7.01
N ALA A 467 15.92 10.11 5.94
CA ALA A 467 17.21 9.63 5.43
C ALA A 467 18.05 10.80 4.89
N GLU A 468 17.44 11.69 4.13
CA GLU A 468 18.11 12.88 3.59
C GLU A 468 18.62 13.81 4.69
N LEU A 469 17.76 14.15 5.65
CA LEU A 469 18.14 15.02 6.77
C LEU A 469 19.22 14.40 7.66
N ALA A 470 19.22 13.07 7.81
CA ALA A 470 20.21 12.36 8.60
C ALA A 470 21.49 11.99 7.83
N GLY A 471 21.56 12.25 6.53
CA GLY A 471 22.69 11.83 5.68
C GLY A 471 22.83 10.31 5.58
N LEU A 472 21.73 9.57 5.62
CA LEU A 472 21.71 8.11 5.59
C LEU A 472 21.61 7.58 4.14
N PRO A 473 22.02 6.31 3.91
CA PRO A 473 21.81 5.65 2.62
C PRO A 473 20.31 5.63 2.25
N HIS A 474 20.02 5.52 0.96
CA HIS A 474 18.65 5.45 0.47
C HIS A 474 18.59 4.63 -0.82
N GLU A 475 17.41 4.09 -1.09
CA GLU A 475 17.13 3.38 -2.33
C GLU A 475 17.12 4.35 -3.53
N THR A 476 17.80 3.98 -4.62
CA THR A 476 18.03 4.82 -5.81
C THR A 476 17.27 4.38 -7.07
N SER A 477 16.44 3.32 -6.99
CA SER A 477 15.72 2.77 -8.16
C SER A 477 14.17 2.83 -8.16
N MET A 478 13.50 3.66 -7.34
CA MET A 478 12.04 3.67 -7.20
C MET A 478 11.39 4.96 -7.71
N SER A 479 10.65 4.86 -8.81
CA SER A 479 9.84 5.97 -9.33
C SER A 479 8.50 6.10 -8.55
N PRO A 480 8.06 7.32 -8.18
CA PRO A 480 6.83 7.56 -7.42
C PRO A 480 5.55 7.41 -8.25
N GLY A 481 5.64 7.20 -9.56
CA GLY A 481 4.49 6.98 -10.44
C GLY A 481 4.76 7.39 -11.88
N ASN A 482 3.75 7.19 -12.75
CA ASN A 482 3.87 7.51 -14.16
C ASN A 482 3.45 8.96 -14.44
N ILE A 483 4.27 9.94 -14.08
CA ILE A 483 3.94 11.37 -14.25
C ILE A 483 3.79 11.79 -15.72
N ILE A 484 4.39 11.02 -16.64
CA ILE A 484 4.22 11.18 -18.09
C ILE A 484 2.98 10.46 -18.64
N GLN A 485 2.26 9.68 -17.83
CA GLN A 485 1.08 8.95 -18.29
C GLN A 485 0.00 9.95 -18.71
N ASN A 486 -0.54 9.76 -19.91
CA ASN A 486 -1.49 10.64 -20.58
C ASN A 486 -0.88 11.92 -21.21
N SER A 487 0.44 12.04 -21.35
CA SER A 487 1.00 13.08 -22.24
C SER A 487 0.60 12.84 -23.69
N ALA A 488 0.63 11.58 -24.14
CA ALA A 488 0.14 11.19 -25.45
C ALA A 488 -1.38 11.40 -25.55
N ILE A 489 -1.80 12.05 -26.64
CA ILE A 489 -3.22 12.27 -26.91
C ILE A 489 -3.96 10.94 -27.16
N PRO A 490 -5.13 10.69 -26.52
CA PRO A 490 -5.86 9.44 -26.70
C PRO A 490 -6.68 9.38 -28.00
N TYR A 491 -6.69 10.44 -28.80
CA TYR A 491 -7.44 10.53 -30.04
C TYR A 491 -6.57 10.17 -31.24
N ALA A 492 -7.16 9.43 -32.19
CA ALA A 492 -6.51 9.13 -33.46
C ALA A 492 -6.64 10.33 -34.41
N PHE A 493 -5.53 11.02 -34.64
CA PHE A 493 -5.42 12.06 -35.65
C PHE A 493 -4.36 11.68 -36.69
N PRO A 494 -4.50 12.15 -37.95
CA PRO A 494 -3.59 11.74 -39.02
C PRO A 494 -2.14 12.19 -38.79
N ASN A 495 -1.95 13.29 -38.06
CA ASN A 495 -0.63 13.80 -37.72
C ASN A 495 -0.57 14.21 -36.25
N VAL A 496 0.27 13.56 -35.46
CA VAL A 496 0.42 13.76 -34.01
C VAL A 496 1.89 13.80 -33.65
N ARG A 497 2.28 14.77 -32.82
CA ARG A 497 3.55 14.73 -32.09
C ARG A 497 3.36 15.22 -30.67
N THR A 498 3.83 14.44 -29.70
CA THR A 498 3.89 14.84 -28.30
C THR A 498 5.28 14.63 -27.74
#